data_AF-A0A9D7V8J2-F1
#
_entry.id   AF-A0A9D7V8J2-F1
#
_cell.length_a   1.000
_cell.length_b   1.000
_cell.length_c   1.000
_cell.angle_alpha   90.00
_cell.angle_beta   90.00
_cell.angle_gamma   90.00
#
_symmetry.space_group_name_H-M   'P 1'
#
loop_
_entity.id
_entity.type
_entity.pdbx_description
1 polymer ?
#
loop_
_entity_poly.entity_id
_entity_poly.type
_entity_poly.pdbx_seq_one_letter_code
_entity_poly.pdbx_strand_id
1 'polypeptide(L)'
;MLATFLIMFREGVEAALIVGIIASYIKQTGRTHLMKAVWMGVILATLLCLALAIILQATSGDFPQQEQELFGGAISVIAVGVLTWMVFWMRRALWFTQ
;
A
#
# COMPACT_ATOMS: atom_id res chain seq x y z
N MET A 1 17.25 9.42 1.80
CA MET A 1 16.18 10.29 2.32
C MET A 1 15.26 10.80 1.21
N LEU A 2 15.75 11.56 0.23
CA LEU A 2 14.92 12.06 -0.88
C LEU A 2 14.26 10.94 -1.70
N ALA A 3 14.99 9.87 -2.05
CA ALA A 3 14.45 8.74 -2.80
C ALA A 3 13.29 8.04 -2.07
N THR A 4 13.44 7.76 -0.77
CA THR A 4 12.39 7.17 0.08
C THR A 4 11.15 8.06 0.15
N PHE A 5 11.35 9.38 0.25
CA PHE A 5 10.26 10.36 0.22
C PHE A 5 9.52 10.35 -1.12
N LEU A 6 10.24 10.36 -2.25
CA LEU A 6 9.62 10.32 -3.59
C LEU A 6 8.85 9.03 -3.83
N ILE A 7 9.33 7.88 -3.34
CA ILE A 7 8.62 6.60 -3.43
C ILE A 7 7.31 6.67 -2.63
N MET A 8 7.37 7.05 -1.35
CA MET A 8 6.16 7.19 -0.52
C MET A 8 5.17 8.21 -1.09
N PHE A 9 5.67 9.30 -1.66
CA PHE A 9 4.82 10.31 -2.30
C PHE A 9 4.09 9.72 -3.51
N ARG A 10 4.77 8.97 -4.38
CA ARG A 10 4.16 8.30 -5.53
C ARG A 10 3.07 7.33 -5.10
N GLU A 11 3.39 6.40 -4.19
CA GLU A 11 2.43 5.40 -3.71
C GLU A 11 1.22 6.07 -3.03
N GLY A 12 1.44 7.16 -2.28
CA GLY A 12 0.38 7.96 -1.68
C GLY A 12 -0.51 8.67 -2.71
N VAL A 13 0.08 9.23 -3.77
CA VAL A 13 -0.66 9.87 -4.88
C VAL A 13 -1.47 8.84 -5.66
N GLU A 14 -0.91 7.65 -5.95
CA GLU A 14 -1.64 6.56 -6.60
C GLU A 14 -2.86 6.12 -5.76
N ALA A 15 -2.68 5.96 -4.44
CA ALA A 15 -3.78 5.64 -3.54
C ALA A 15 -4.86 6.74 -3.52
N ALA A 16 -4.46 8.01 -3.43
CA ALA A 16 -5.38 9.15 -3.46
C ALA A 16 -6.17 9.23 -4.78
N LEU A 17 -5.52 8.90 -5.89
CA LEU A 17 -6.13 8.87 -7.22
C LEU A 17 -7.19 7.76 -7.33
N ILE A 18 -6.90 6.56 -6.83
CA ILE A 18 -7.87 5.44 -6.80
C ILE A 18 -9.11 5.82 -5.96
N VAL A 19 -8.89 6.35 -4.75
CA VAL A 19 -9.99 6.80 -3.87
C VAL A 19 -10.80 7.91 -4.53
N GLY A 20 -10.13 8.86 -5.21
CA GLY A 20 -10.76 9.94 -5.96
C GLY A 20 -11.63 9.44 -7.12
N ILE A 21 -11.16 8.47 -7.90
CA ILE A 21 -11.93 7.85 -8.98
C ILE A 21 -13.19 7.18 -8.43
N ILE A 22 -13.06 6.38 -7.36
CA ILE A 22 -14.20 5.69 -6.73
C ILE A 22 -15.22 6.72 -6.18
N ALA A 23 -14.73 7.75 -5.49
CA ALA A 23 -15.59 8.81 -4.95
C ALA A 23 -16.31 9.58 -6.06
N SER A 24 -15.61 9.93 -7.14
CA SER A 24 -16.17 10.63 -8.30
C SER A 24 -17.23 9.77 -9.02
N TYR A 25 -16.96 8.47 -9.20
CA TYR A 25 -17.87 7.51 -9.82
C TYR A 25 -19.18 7.38 -9.04
N ILE A 26 -19.11 7.25 -7.71
CA ILE A 26 -20.29 7.15 -6.83
C ILE A 26 -21.10 8.46 -6.88
N LYS A 27 -20.43 9.61 -6.91
CA LYS A 27 -21.07 10.91 -7.03
C LYS A 27 -21.81 11.05 -8.37
N GLN A 28 -21.22 10.57 -9.46
CA GLN A 28 -21.82 10.60 -10.79
C GLN A 28 -23.04 9.67 -10.91
N THR A 29 -23.07 8.57 -10.14
CA THR A 29 -24.20 7.61 -10.13
C THR A 29 -25.38 8.07 -9.26
N GLY A 30 -25.31 9.26 -8.63
CA GLY A 30 -26.39 9.80 -7.79
C GLY A 30 -26.65 9.04 -6.50
N ARG A 31 -25.80 8.06 -6.14
CA ARG A 31 -25.93 7.22 -4.94
C ARG A 31 -25.09 7.77 -3.79
N THR A 32 -25.45 8.96 -3.30
CA THR A 32 -24.77 9.67 -2.20
C THR A 32 -24.72 8.88 -0.89
N HIS A 33 -25.56 7.86 -0.72
CA HIS A 33 -25.50 6.95 0.44
C HIS A 33 -24.19 6.14 0.48
N LEU A 34 -23.60 5.80 -0.68
CA LEU A 34 -22.36 5.04 -0.76
C LEU A 34 -21.11 5.89 -0.49
N MET A 35 -21.20 7.23 -0.51
CA MET A 35 -20.08 8.10 -0.10
C MET A 35 -19.67 7.86 1.36
N LYS A 36 -20.62 7.53 2.24
CA LYS A 36 -20.30 7.14 3.63
C LYS A 36 -19.48 5.86 3.68
N ALA A 37 -19.76 4.89 2.79
CA ALA A 37 -19.01 3.64 2.72
C ALA A 37 -17.56 3.86 2.27
N VAL A 38 -17.31 4.78 1.33
CA VAL A 38 -15.94 5.15 0.91
C VAL A 38 -15.17 5.75 2.08
N TRP A 39 -15.77 6.71 2.79
CA TRP A 39 -15.14 7.33 3.95
C TRP A 39 -14.85 6.33 5.08
N MET A 40 -15.79 5.42 5.36
CA MET A 40 -15.55 4.33 6.31
C MET A 40 -14.41 3.42 5.86
N GLY A 41 -14.35 3.09 4.57
CA GLY A 41 -13.27 2.28 4.01
C GLY A 41 -11.90 2.94 4.18
N VAL A 42 -11.79 4.24 3.90
CA VAL A 42 -10.53 5.00 4.06
C VAL A 42 -10.11 5.02 5.54
N ILE A 43 -11.02 5.38 6.44
CA ILE A 43 -10.72 5.43 7.89
C ILE A 43 -10.31 4.04 8.39
N LEU A 44 -11.03 2.99 7.99
CA LEU A 44 -10.75 1.63 8.41
C LEU A 44 -9.37 1.16 7.90
N ALA A 45 -9.02 1.47 6.65
CA ALA A 45 -7.70 1.17 6.09
C ALA A 45 -6.59 1.90 6.85
N THR A 46 -6.78 3.19 7.18
CA THR A 46 -5.81 3.96 7.98
C THR A 46 -5.63 3.38 9.37
N LEU A 47 -6.73 3.07 10.06
CA LEU A 47 -6.68 2.46 11.40
C LEU A 47 -6.01 1.09 11.38
N LEU A 48 -6.31 0.26 10.38
CA LEU A 48 -5.70 -1.05 10.24
C LEU A 48 -4.19 -0.94 10.03
N CYS A 49 -3.75 0.01 9.19
CA CYS A 49 -2.33 0.27 8.94
C CYS A 49 -1.61 0.73 10.21
N LEU A 50 -2.21 1.65 10.97
CA LEU A 50 -1.68 2.12 12.26
C LEU A 50 -1.61 1.01 13.30
N ALA A 51 -2.67 0.20 13.43
CA ALA A 51 -2.70 -0.92 14.36
C ALA A 51 -1.59 -1.93 14.03
N LEU A 52 -1.41 -2.26 12.75
CA LEU A 52 -0.34 -3.15 12.31
C LEU A 52 1.04 -2.58 12.62
N ALA A 53 1.25 -1.29 12.37
CA ALA A 53 2.52 -0.62 12.67
C ALA A 53 2.84 -0.67 14.18
N ILE A 54 1.85 -0.41 15.04
CA ILE A 54 2.01 -0.48 16.50
C ILE A 54 2.33 -1.92 16.95
N ILE A 55 1.60 -2.91 16.43
CA ILE A 55 1.82 -4.33 16.76
C ILE A 55 3.25 -4.73 16.37
N LEU A 56 3.67 -4.44 15.14
CA LEU A 56 5.01 -4.76 14.69
C LEU A 56 6.07 -4.07 15.54
N GLN A 57 5.87 -2.80 15.90
CA GLN A 57 6.83 -2.04 16.70
C GLN A 57 6.91 -2.54 18.16
N ALA A 58 5.77 -2.93 18.75
CA ALA A 58 5.70 -3.53 20.07
C ALA A 58 6.36 -4.91 20.10
N THR A 59 6.14 -5.74 19.07
CA THR A 59 6.78 -7.04 18.92
C THR A 59 8.29 -6.89 18.69
N SER A 60 8.74 -5.89 17.93
CA SER A 60 10.16 -5.68 17.60
C SER A 60 11.06 -5.23 18.77
N GLY A 61 10.47 -4.82 19.91
CA GLY A 61 11.22 -4.25 21.04
C GLY A 61 12.08 -5.25 21.83
N ASP A 62 11.80 -6.56 21.73
CA ASP A 62 12.36 -7.59 22.61
C ASP A 62 13.15 -8.71 21.89
N PHE A 63 13.42 -8.60 20.58
CA PHE A 63 14.03 -9.71 19.83
C PHE A 63 15.58 -9.73 19.85
N PRO A 64 16.22 -10.89 20.11
CA PRO A 64 17.66 -11.07 19.94
C PRO A 64 18.07 -10.94 18.46
N GLN A 65 19.27 -10.40 18.22
CA GLN A 65 19.79 -10.00 16.90
C GLN A 65 19.67 -11.06 15.78
N GLN A 66 19.66 -12.35 16.15
CA GLN A 66 19.49 -13.49 15.23
C GLN A 66 18.10 -13.55 14.57
N GLU A 67 17.03 -13.27 15.32
CA GLU A 67 15.67 -13.32 14.77
C GLU A 67 15.42 -12.12 13.85
N GLN A 68 16.05 -10.98 14.13
CA GLN A 68 15.98 -9.79 13.29
C GLN A 68 16.68 -9.98 11.94
N GLU A 69 17.80 -10.73 11.90
CA GLU A 69 18.48 -11.10 10.66
C GLU A 69 17.65 -12.06 9.79
N LEU A 70 17.06 -13.10 10.38
CA LEU A 70 16.19 -14.04 9.66
C LEU A 70 14.93 -13.34 9.12
N PHE A 71 14.32 -12.47 9.93
CA PHE A 71 13.14 -11.71 9.53
C PHE A 71 13.47 -10.71 8.42
N GLY A 72 14.60 -9.99 8.54
CA GLY A 72 15.10 -9.09 7.50
C GLY A 72 15.41 -9.82 6.18
N GLY A 73 16.03 -11.00 6.28
CA GLY A 73 16.29 -11.88 5.14
C GLY A 73 15.01 -12.32 4.44
N ALA A 74 14.01 -12.80 5.20
CA ALA A 74 12.72 -13.21 4.65
C ALA A 74 11.99 -12.05 3.95
N ILE A 75 11.96 -10.86 4.58
CA ILE A 75 11.37 -9.64 3.99
C ILE A 75 12.08 -9.28 2.68
N SER A 76 13.42 -9.38 2.62
CA SER A 76 14.18 -9.05 1.41
C SER A 76 13.84 -9.97 0.23
N VAL A 77 13.66 -11.27 0.48
CA VAL A 77 13.25 -12.25 -0.55
C VAL A 77 11.84 -11.93 -1.06
N ILE A 78 10.91 -11.62 -0.15
CA ILE A 78 9.56 -11.21 -0.51
C ILE A 78 9.60 -9.91 -1.33
N ALA A 79 10.39 -8.92 -0.92
CA ALA A 79 10.54 -7.65 -1.62
C ALA A 79 11.03 -7.84 -3.06
N VAL A 80 12.06 -8.68 -3.27
CA VAL A 80 12.56 -8.99 -4.62
C VAL A 80 11.49 -9.68 -5.48
N GLY A 81 10.70 -10.59 -4.90
CA GLY A 81 9.59 -11.25 -5.60
C GLY A 81 8.52 -10.25 -6.05
N VAL A 82 8.10 -9.35 -5.16
CA VAL A 82 7.12 -8.29 -5.46
C VAL A 82 7.64 -7.32 -6.52
N LEU A 83 8.89 -6.87 -6.41
CA LEU A 83 9.51 -5.97 -7.39
C LEU A 83 9.62 -6.63 -8.76
N THR A 84 10.04 -7.90 -8.80
CA THR A 84 10.12 -8.67 -10.04
C THR A 84 8.74 -8.81 -10.67
N TRP A 85 7.73 -9.15 -9.87
CA TRP A 85 6.34 -9.20 -10.33
C TRP A 85 5.89 -7.87 -10.94
N MET A 86 6.16 -6.73 -10.28
CA MET A 86 5.84 -5.40 -10.79
C MET A 86 6.53 -5.10 -12.12
N VAL A 87 7.81 -5.44 -12.27
CA VAL A 87 8.57 -5.25 -13.52
C VAL A 87 7.96 -6.06 -14.66
N PHE A 88 7.59 -7.32 -14.40
CA PHE A 88 6.89 -8.15 -15.38
C PHE A 88 5.50 -7.61 -15.71
N TRP A 89 4.80 -7.07 -14.72
CA TRP A 89 3.49 -6.48 -14.90
C TRP A 89 3.55 -5.22 -15.75
N MET A 90 4.50 -4.30 -15.50
CA MET A 90 4.73 -3.12 -16.34
C MET A 90 5.12 -3.50 -17.77
N ARG A 91 5.98 -4.53 -17.92
CA ARG A 91 6.34 -5.06 -19.25
C ARG A 91 5.12 -5.61 -19.99
N ARG A 92 4.22 -6.33 -19.30
CA ARG A 92 2.99 -6.88 -19.89
C ARG A 92 1.95 -5.79 -20.16
N ALA A 93 1.83 -4.79 -19.29
CA ALA A 93 0.91 -3.67 -19.47
C ALA A 93 1.27 -2.83 -20.71
N LEU A 94 2.56 -2.67 -21.00
CA LEU A 94 3.03 -1.98 -22.21
C LEU A 94 2.58 -2.64 -23.53
N TRP A 95 2.33 -3.96 -23.52
CA TRP A 95 1.90 -4.71 -24.70
C TRP A 95 0.41 -4.54 -25.04
N PHE A 96 -0.41 -4.00 -24.13
CA PHE A 96 -1.85 -3.80 -24.38
C PHE A 96 -2.18 -2.47 -25.07
N THR A 97 -1.17 -1.63 -25.33
CA THR A 97 -1.31 -0.31 -25.97
C THR A 97 -0.82 -0.25 -27.42
N GLN A 98 -0.59 -1.39 -28.06
CA GLN A 98 -0.44 -1.56 -29.52
C GLN A 98 -1.57 -2.44 -30.03
#